data_AF-A0ABD3TVP1-F1
#
_entry.id   AF-A0ABD3TVP1-F1
#
_cell.length_a   1.000
_cell.length_b   1.000
_cell.length_c   1.000
_cell.angle_alpha   90.00
_cell.angle_beta   90.00
_cell.angle_gamma   90.00
#
_symmetry.space_group_name_H-M   'P 1'
#
loop_
_entity.id
_entity.type
_entity.pdbx_description
1 polymer ?
#
loop_
_entity_poly.entity_id
_entity_poly.type
_entity_poly.pdbx_seq_one_letter_code
_entity_poly.pdbx_strand_id
1 'polypeptide(L)'
;MNRGDADMMEAEATAADPNDVVRNLLTMARQLIHEGKPSQALQGVVMAMKLQGGDEAVLQTLNRARELYINKVQASSAADELASLFAECAIAEAIPSQPGPIQHKMDFQSSTEPDAQGTSILAETGRKQIVLDAFADGSSFVCLQCGGLVSNLRRDEHYAFWCCKI
;
A
#
# COMPACT_ATOMS: atom_id res chain seq x y z
N MET A 1 51.92 46.32 -47.37
CA MET A 1 51.06 45.50 -48.25
C MET A 1 50.75 44.19 -47.56
N ASN A 2 49.46 43.83 -47.54
CA ASN A 2 48.86 42.59 -47.03
C ASN A 2 49.51 41.31 -47.52
N ARG A 3 49.49 40.26 -46.68
CA ARG A 3 48.70 39.05 -46.94
C ARG A 3 48.59 38.21 -45.66
N GLY A 4 47.45 38.31 -44.99
CA GLY A 4 47.01 37.28 -44.06
C GLY A 4 46.48 36.14 -44.91
N ASP A 5 47.10 34.97 -44.81
CA ASP A 5 46.50 33.74 -45.30
C ASP A 5 45.71 33.13 -44.15
N ALA A 6 44.42 33.06 -44.40
CA ALA A 6 43.36 32.72 -43.47
C ALA A 6 43.42 31.24 -43.11
N ASP A 7 43.33 30.99 -41.80
CA ASP A 7 42.87 29.75 -41.21
C ASP A 7 41.57 29.29 -41.90
N MET A 8 41.64 28.22 -42.68
CA MET A 8 40.49 27.40 -43.05
C MET A 8 40.45 26.19 -42.13
N MET A 9 39.99 26.39 -40.90
CA MET A 9 39.43 25.28 -40.13
C MET A 9 38.04 25.02 -40.67
N GLU A 10 37.90 23.98 -41.49
CA GLU A 10 36.61 23.35 -41.75
C GLU A 10 36.04 22.92 -40.40
N ALA A 11 35.08 23.69 -39.88
CA ALA A 11 34.25 23.27 -38.79
C ALA A 11 33.39 22.12 -39.31
N GLU A 12 33.90 20.90 -39.13
CA GLU A 12 33.16 19.66 -39.31
C GLU A 12 31.99 19.70 -38.32
N ALA A 13 30.83 20.15 -38.82
CA ALA A 13 29.58 20.07 -38.08
C ALA A 13 29.30 18.58 -37.88
N THR A 14 29.69 18.06 -36.72
CA THR A 14 29.34 16.72 -36.27
C THR A 14 27.82 16.63 -36.26
N ALA A 15 27.24 16.09 -37.33
CA ALA A 15 25.83 15.81 -37.41
C ALA A 15 25.51 14.83 -36.28
N ALA A 16 24.89 15.34 -35.21
CA ALA A 16 24.52 14.53 -34.06
C ALA A 16 23.63 13.38 -34.55
N ASP A 17 23.96 12.14 -34.15
CA ASP A 17 23.15 10.97 -34.48
C ASP A 17 21.70 11.24 -34.00
N PRO A 18 20.69 11.13 -34.87
CA PRO A 18 19.29 11.26 -34.49
C PRO A 18 18.92 10.43 -33.25
N ASN A 19 19.57 9.26 -33.06
CA ASN A 19 19.37 8.43 -31.88
C ASN A 19 19.91 9.05 -30.59
N ASP A 20 21.03 9.77 -30.65
CA ASP A 20 21.59 10.46 -29.49
C ASP A 20 20.73 11.66 -29.09
N VAL A 21 20.17 12.38 -30.06
CA VAL A 21 19.20 13.45 -29.81
C VAL A 21 17.94 12.89 -29.12
N VAL A 22 17.42 11.75 -29.60
CA VAL A 22 16.27 11.06 -28.98
C VAL A 22 16.60 10.62 -27.55
N ARG A 23 17.77 10.01 -27.30
CA ARG A 23 18.18 9.62 -25.94
C ARG A 23 18.26 10.83 -24.99
N ASN A 24 18.83 11.93 -25.47
CA ASN A 24 18.96 13.16 -24.69
C ASN A 24 17.60 13.75 -24.33
N LEU A 25 16.66 13.79 -25.30
CA LEU A 25 15.28 14.23 -25.07
C LEU A 25 14.56 13.36 -24.04
N LEU A 26 14.70 12.05 -24.12
CA LEU A 26 14.08 11.13 -23.15
C LEU A 26 14.70 11.24 -21.76
N THR A 27 16.01 11.48 -21.67
CA THR A 27 16.71 11.68 -20.39
C THR A 27 16.24 12.98 -19.72
N MET A 28 16.16 14.06 -20.50
CA MET A 28 15.62 15.34 -20.04
C MET A 28 14.16 15.20 -19.61
N ALA A 29 13.33 14.49 -20.38
CA ALA A 29 11.94 14.26 -20.01
C ALA A 29 11.80 13.53 -18.66
N ARG A 30 12.65 12.53 -18.38
CA ARG A 30 12.67 11.86 -17.06
C ARG A 30 13.02 12.83 -15.94
N GLN A 31 14.03 13.68 -16.14
CA GLN A 31 14.40 14.69 -15.16
C GLN A 31 13.24 15.67 -14.89
N LEU A 32 12.54 16.13 -15.94
CA LEU A 32 11.39 17.01 -15.82
C LEU A 32 10.21 16.38 -15.04
N ILE A 33 10.06 15.05 -15.07
CA ILE A 33 9.09 14.34 -14.22
C ILE A 33 9.49 14.45 -12.75
N HIS A 34 10.77 14.23 -12.44
CA HIS A 34 11.28 14.38 -11.07
C HIS A 34 11.19 15.82 -10.54
N GLU A 35 11.31 16.81 -11.43
CA GLU A 35 11.13 18.23 -11.11
C GLU A 35 9.65 18.67 -11.01
N GLY A 36 8.68 17.77 -11.23
CA GLY A 36 7.26 18.09 -11.15
C GLY A 36 6.74 18.91 -12.34
N LYS A 37 7.41 18.85 -13.51
CA LYS A 37 7.02 19.54 -14.75
C LYS A 37 6.52 18.54 -15.81
N PRO A 38 5.37 17.87 -15.59
CA PRO A 38 4.90 16.79 -16.45
C PRO A 38 4.56 17.25 -17.87
N SER A 39 4.07 18.48 -18.06
CA SER A 39 3.74 19.00 -19.40
C SER A 39 4.98 19.16 -20.28
N GLN A 40 6.08 19.64 -19.71
CA GLN A 40 7.36 19.79 -20.43
C GLN A 40 8.00 18.42 -20.71
N ALA A 41 7.90 17.49 -19.75
CA ALA A 41 8.34 16.11 -19.94
C ALA A 41 7.59 15.45 -21.10
N LEU A 42 6.26 15.61 -21.15
CA LEU A 42 5.44 15.07 -22.23
C LEU A 42 5.83 15.67 -23.58
N GLN A 43 6.08 16.98 -23.65
CA GLN A 43 6.56 17.63 -24.87
C GLN A 43 7.88 17.03 -25.36
N GLY A 44 8.84 16.78 -24.44
CA GLY A 44 10.10 16.13 -24.77
C GLY A 44 9.92 14.71 -25.32
N VAL A 45 9.02 13.92 -24.72
CA VAL A 45 8.68 12.58 -25.22
C VAL A 45 8.04 12.66 -26.61
N VAL A 46 7.07 13.55 -26.83
CA VAL A 46 6.44 13.72 -28.14
C VAL A 46 7.47 14.12 -29.20
N MET A 47 8.38 15.05 -28.89
CA MET A 47 9.46 15.42 -29.82
C MET A 47 10.37 14.23 -30.14
N ALA A 48 10.77 13.46 -29.13
CA ALA A 48 11.59 12.26 -29.33
C ALA A 48 10.89 11.23 -30.23
N MET A 49 9.59 11.03 -30.03
CA MET A 49 8.77 10.11 -30.81
C MET A 49 8.58 10.58 -32.27
N LYS A 50 8.36 11.89 -32.48
CA LYS A 50 8.27 12.47 -33.83
C LYS A 50 9.57 12.26 -34.61
N LEU A 51 10.73 12.42 -33.96
CA LEU A 51 12.03 12.21 -34.59
C LEU A 51 12.26 10.75 -35.00
N GLN A 52 11.70 9.80 -34.27
CA GLN A 52 11.93 8.37 -34.53
C GLN A 52 10.92 7.75 -35.51
N GLY A 53 9.65 8.16 -35.44
CA GLY A 53 8.56 7.50 -36.19
C GLY A 53 7.50 8.45 -36.75
N GLY A 54 7.74 9.76 -36.74
CA GLY A 54 6.81 10.77 -37.23
C GLY A 54 5.56 10.93 -36.36
N ASP A 55 4.58 11.67 -36.89
CA ASP A 55 3.36 12.01 -36.16
C ASP A 55 2.44 10.80 -35.92
N GLU A 56 2.46 9.80 -36.80
CA GLU A 56 1.64 8.59 -36.63
C GLU A 56 2.09 7.74 -35.44
N ALA A 57 3.40 7.62 -35.22
CA ALA A 57 3.92 6.92 -34.05
C ALA A 57 3.51 7.61 -32.74
N VAL A 58 3.43 8.95 -32.73
CA VAL A 58 2.93 9.73 -31.60
C VAL A 58 1.46 9.42 -31.34
N LEU A 59 0.62 9.50 -32.37
CA LEU A 59 -0.82 9.25 -32.25
C LEU A 59 -1.10 7.83 -31.72
N GLN A 60 -0.46 6.82 -32.32
CA GLN A 60 -0.62 5.44 -31.89
C GLN A 60 -0.23 5.24 -30.42
N THR A 61 0.90 5.82 -30.00
CA THR A 61 1.39 5.64 -28.63
C THR A 61 0.55 6.43 -27.62
N LEU A 62 0.11 7.64 -27.95
CA LEU A 62 -0.78 8.42 -27.08
C LEU A 62 -2.15 7.74 -26.93
N ASN A 63 -2.69 7.17 -28.00
CA ASN A 63 -3.94 6.41 -27.93
C ASN A 63 -3.78 5.17 -27.03
N ARG A 64 -2.70 4.41 -27.20
CA ARG A 64 -2.39 3.27 -26.32
C ARG A 64 -2.20 3.71 -24.87
N ALA A 65 -1.48 4.81 -24.62
CA ALA A 65 -1.29 5.34 -23.27
C ALA A 65 -2.62 5.77 -22.64
N ARG A 66 -3.53 6.37 -23.43
CA ARG A 66 -4.87 6.75 -23.01
C ARG A 66 -5.71 5.52 -22.63
N GLU A 67 -5.69 4.46 -23.42
CA GLU A 67 -6.38 3.21 -23.10
C GLU A 67 -5.88 2.60 -21.79
N LEU A 68 -4.56 2.56 -21.60
CA LEU A 68 -3.95 2.08 -20.35
C LEU A 68 -4.36 2.95 -19.16
N TYR A 69 -4.42 4.27 -19.33
CA TYR A 69 -4.88 5.19 -18.29
C TYR A 69 -6.34 4.91 -17.90
N ILE A 70 -7.23 4.77 -18.88
CA ILE A 70 -8.66 4.48 -18.64
C ILE A 70 -8.81 3.14 -17.90
N ASN A 71 -8.14 2.09 -18.37
CA ASN A 71 -8.20 0.78 -17.74
C ASN A 71 -7.68 0.82 -16.29
N LYS A 72 -6.60 1.56 -16.03
CA LYS A 72 -6.06 1.73 -14.67
C LYS A 72 -7.02 2.50 -13.76
N VAL A 73 -7.65 3.56 -14.27
CA VAL A 73 -8.65 4.34 -13.51
C VAL A 73 -9.86 3.46 -13.16
N GLN A 74 -10.36 2.67 -14.13
CA GLN A 74 -11.45 1.72 -13.87
C GLN A 74 -11.08 0.66 -12.83
N ALA A 75 -9.86 0.11 -12.90
CA ALA A 75 -9.38 -0.85 -11.92
C ALA A 75 -9.25 -0.24 -10.51
N SER A 76 -8.81 1.03 -10.40
CA SER A 76 -8.77 1.75 -9.12
C SER A 76 -10.17 1.96 -8.57
N SER A 77 -11.14 2.38 -9.40
CA SER A 77 -12.53 2.56 -8.99
C SER A 77 -13.13 1.28 -8.43
N ALA A 78 -12.93 0.14 -9.12
CA ALA A 78 -13.41 -1.15 -8.64
C ALA A 78 -12.76 -1.56 -7.31
N ALA A 79 -11.47 -1.28 -7.13
CA ALA A 79 -10.78 -1.53 -5.86
C ALA A 79 -11.29 -0.63 -4.73
N ASP A 80 -11.58 0.64 -5.00
CA ASP A 80 -12.13 1.60 -4.04
C ASP A 80 -13.57 1.25 -3.63
N GLU A 81 -14.38 0.77 -4.58
CA GLU A 81 -15.73 0.23 -4.31
C GLU A 81 -15.66 -1.00 -3.39
N LEU A 82 -14.75 -1.95 -3.69
CA LEU A 82 -14.52 -3.10 -2.82
C LEU A 82 -14.06 -2.68 -1.42
N ALA A 83 -13.13 -1.74 -1.31
CA ALA A 83 -12.66 -1.23 -0.03
C ALA A 83 -13.80 -0.59 0.79
N SER A 84 -14.72 0.10 0.12
CA SER A 84 -15.91 0.68 0.74
C SER A 84 -16.86 -0.41 1.28
N LEU A 85 -17.13 -1.45 0.49
CA LEU A 85 -17.95 -2.59 0.93
C LEU A 85 -17.31 -3.34 2.11
N PHE A 86 -15.99 -3.55 2.07
CA PHE A 86 -15.28 -4.18 3.19
C PHE A 86 -15.33 -3.32 4.46
N ALA A 87 -15.25 -2.00 4.33
CA ALA A 87 -15.43 -1.11 5.47
C ALA A 87 -16.84 -1.21 6.06
N GLU A 88 -17.88 -1.31 5.22
CA GLU A 88 -19.26 -1.53 5.68
C GLU A 88 -19.45 -2.86 6.40
N CYS A 89 -18.90 -3.97 5.87
CA CYS A 89 -18.95 -5.28 6.55
C CYS A 89 -18.20 -5.28 7.88
N ALA A 90 -17.00 -4.68 7.93
CA ALA A 90 -16.21 -4.59 9.15
C ALA A 90 -16.93 -3.80 10.26
N ILE A 91 -17.69 -2.76 9.90
CA ILE A 91 -18.51 -2.01 10.85
C ILE A 91 -19.69 -2.86 11.34
N ALA A 92 -20.36 -3.60 10.44
CA ALA A 92 -21.52 -4.43 10.80
C ALA A 92 -21.15 -5.59 11.75
N GLU A 93 -19.98 -6.22 11.56
CA GLU A 93 -19.48 -7.29 12.44
C GLU A 93 -19.00 -6.79 13.81
N ALA A 94 -18.66 -5.50 13.93
CA ALA A 94 -18.19 -4.89 15.17
C ALA A 94 -19.34 -4.36 16.06
N ILE A 95 -20.60 -4.43 15.62
CA ILE A 95 -21.76 -4.08 16.46
C ILE A 95 -22.03 -5.27 17.39
N PRO A 96 -21.83 -5.15 18.71
CA PRO A 96 -22.22 -6.20 19.64
C PRO A 96 -23.74 -6.35 19.54
N SER A 97 -24.21 -7.48 19.03
CA SER A 97 -25.59 -7.90 19.16
C SER A 97 -25.96 -7.82 20.64
N GLN A 98 -26.99 -7.03 20.94
CA GLN A 98 -27.41 -6.66 22.29
C GLN A 98 -27.29 -7.80 23.32
N PRO A 99 -26.80 -7.54 24.55
CA PRO A 99 -26.86 -8.52 25.62
C PRO A 99 -28.33 -8.67 26.03
N GLY A 100 -28.99 -9.70 25.52
CA GLY A 100 -30.22 -10.22 26.13
C GLY A 100 -29.91 -10.62 27.58
N PRO A 101 -30.86 -10.48 28.52
CA PRO A 101 -30.62 -10.80 29.92
C PRO A 101 -30.58 -12.32 30.09
N ILE A 102 -29.42 -12.94 29.90
CA ILE A 102 -29.24 -14.36 30.19
C ILE A 102 -28.94 -14.48 31.69
N GLN A 103 -30.01 -14.65 32.47
CA GLN A 103 -29.91 -15.21 33.81
C GLN A 103 -29.51 -16.68 33.68
N HIS A 104 -28.22 -17.00 33.78
CA HIS A 104 -27.76 -18.36 34.01
C HIS A 104 -27.09 -18.45 35.38
N LYS A 105 -27.94 -18.79 36.36
CA LYS A 105 -27.56 -19.29 37.67
C LYS A 105 -27.07 -20.71 37.47
N MET A 106 -25.77 -20.98 37.55
CA MET A 106 -25.24 -22.27 38.03
C MET A 106 -23.83 -22.12 38.60
N ASP A 107 -23.69 -22.69 39.79
CA ASP A 107 -22.52 -22.80 40.61
C ASP A 107 -21.38 -23.53 39.89
N PHE A 108 -20.17 -22.96 39.92
CA PHE A 108 -18.97 -23.80 40.05
C PHE A 108 -17.85 -23.02 40.73
N GLN A 109 -17.63 -23.36 42.00
CA GLN A 109 -16.39 -23.11 42.71
C GLN A 109 -15.22 -23.74 41.94
N SER A 110 -14.42 -22.91 41.30
CA SER A 110 -12.98 -23.12 41.24
C SER A 110 -12.33 -21.77 41.34
N SER A 111 -12.03 -21.44 42.60
CA SER A 111 -11.04 -20.42 42.98
C SER A 111 -9.69 -20.88 42.41
N THR A 112 -9.49 -20.56 41.15
CA THR A 112 -8.17 -20.37 40.58
C THR A 112 -8.19 -18.90 40.21
N GLU A 113 -7.78 -18.08 41.17
CA GLU A 113 -7.25 -16.75 40.86
C GLU A 113 -6.39 -16.92 39.60
N PRO A 114 -6.78 -16.36 38.44
CA PRO A 114 -5.90 -16.38 37.30
C PRO A 114 -4.72 -15.54 37.77
N ASP A 115 -3.60 -16.21 38.08
CA ASP A 115 -2.39 -15.51 38.43
C ASP A 115 -2.10 -14.58 37.26
N ALA A 116 -2.43 -13.32 37.49
CA ALA A 116 -2.14 -12.19 36.66
C ALA A 116 -0.64 -11.91 36.82
N GLN A 117 0.19 -12.95 36.64
CA GLN A 117 1.57 -12.78 36.25
C GLN A 117 1.50 -11.83 35.07
N GLY A 118 2.01 -10.62 35.27
CA GLY A 118 1.85 -9.47 34.38
C GLY A 118 2.56 -9.64 33.04
N THR A 119 2.41 -10.79 32.38
CA THR A 119 2.89 -11.11 31.03
C THR A 119 1.97 -10.55 29.96
N SER A 120 0.74 -10.15 30.32
CA SER A 120 -0.11 -9.41 29.40
C SER A 120 0.39 -7.96 29.30
N ILE A 121 0.71 -7.53 28.08
CA ILE A 121 1.07 -6.14 27.75
C ILE A 121 0.05 -5.13 28.31
N LEU A 122 -1.22 -5.52 28.39
CA LEU A 122 -2.27 -4.67 28.98
C LEU A 122 -2.11 -4.53 30.49
N ALA A 123 -1.66 -5.57 31.18
CA ALA A 123 -1.30 -5.49 32.60
C ALA A 123 -0.02 -4.68 32.82
N GLU A 124 1.00 -4.85 31.97
CA GLU A 124 2.26 -4.07 32.03
C GLU A 124 2.03 -2.56 31.84
N THR A 125 1.13 -2.20 30.92
CA THR A 125 0.77 -0.79 30.66
C THR A 125 -0.24 -0.21 31.66
N GLY A 126 -0.51 -0.91 32.77
CA GLY A 126 -1.41 -0.43 33.83
C GLY A 126 -2.91 -0.52 33.48
N ARG A 127 -3.28 -1.13 32.35
CA ARG A 127 -4.66 -1.35 31.90
C ARG A 127 -5.16 -2.75 32.23
N LYS A 128 -4.73 -3.28 33.37
CA LYS A 128 -5.09 -4.63 33.86
C LYS A 128 -6.61 -4.82 33.96
N GLN A 129 -7.37 -3.76 34.25
CA GLN A 129 -8.83 -3.84 34.39
C GLN A 129 -9.52 -4.39 33.14
N ILE A 130 -9.01 -4.07 31.94
CA ILE A 130 -9.58 -4.56 30.68
C ILE A 130 -9.46 -6.09 30.58
N VAL A 131 -8.34 -6.65 31.06
CA VAL A 131 -8.11 -8.10 31.07
C VAL A 131 -9.03 -8.78 32.08
N LEU A 132 -9.25 -8.15 33.24
CA LEU A 132 -10.13 -8.67 34.28
C LEU A 132 -11.59 -8.66 33.82
N ASP A 133 -12.04 -7.58 33.20
CA ASP A 133 -13.41 -7.45 32.70
C ASP A 133 -13.69 -8.46 31.58
N ALA A 134 -12.76 -8.61 30.62
CA ALA A 134 -12.88 -9.57 29.51
C ALA A 134 -12.75 -11.04 29.95
N PHE A 135 -12.21 -11.30 31.14
CA PHE A 135 -12.21 -12.62 31.75
C PHE A 135 -13.51 -12.86 32.54
N ALA A 136 -13.96 -11.85 33.29
CA ALA A 136 -15.18 -11.93 34.09
C ALA A 136 -16.45 -12.05 33.24
N ASP A 137 -16.48 -11.43 32.06
CA ASP A 137 -17.58 -11.56 31.10
C ASP A 137 -17.54 -12.86 30.28
N GLY A 138 -16.46 -13.65 30.40
CA GLY A 138 -16.28 -14.89 29.66
C GLY A 138 -16.12 -14.69 28.15
N SER A 139 -15.78 -13.49 27.68
CA SER A 139 -15.54 -13.20 26.26
C SER A 139 -14.14 -13.65 25.81
N SER A 140 -13.18 -13.73 26.74
CA SER A 140 -11.77 -14.07 26.48
C SER A 140 -11.22 -15.07 27.50
N PHE A 141 -10.14 -15.78 27.12
CA PHE A 141 -9.36 -16.63 28.01
C PHE A 141 -7.87 -16.34 27.84
N VAL A 142 -7.09 -16.61 28.89
CA VAL A 142 -5.62 -16.60 28.82
C VAL A 142 -5.17 -18.00 28.44
N CYS A 143 -4.49 -18.12 27.30
CA CYS A 143 -3.90 -19.39 26.88
C CYS A 143 -2.68 -19.72 27.74
N LEU A 144 -2.73 -20.84 28.46
CA LEU A 144 -1.63 -21.25 29.33
C LEU A 144 -0.39 -21.75 28.58
N GLN A 145 -0.49 -22.01 27.26
CA GLN A 145 0.65 -22.46 26.45
C GLN A 145 1.51 -21.30 25.94
N CYS A 146 0.91 -20.18 25.56
CA CYS A 146 1.63 -19.02 25.01
C CYS A 146 1.50 -17.75 25.84
N GLY A 147 0.68 -17.75 26.89
CA GLY A 147 0.38 -16.57 27.71
C GLY A 147 -0.52 -15.52 27.02
N GLY A 148 -0.99 -15.79 25.80
CA GLY A 148 -1.81 -14.86 25.02
C GLY A 148 -3.24 -14.75 25.53
N LEU A 149 -3.81 -13.55 25.52
CA LEU A 149 -5.24 -13.33 25.73
C LEU A 149 -5.97 -13.50 24.40
N VAL A 150 -6.90 -14.46 24.34
CA VAL A 150 -7.60 -14.86 23.12
C VAL A 150 -9.10 -14.88 23.36
N SER A 151 -9.90 -14.46 22.38
CA SER A 151 -11.37 -14.58 22.47
C SER A 151 -11.79 -16.04 22.62
N ASN A 152 -12.78 -16.30 23.46
CA ASN A 152 -13.33 -17.64 23.68
C ASN A 152 -13.94 -18.26 22.41
N LEU A 153 -14.44 -17.43 21.50
CA LEU A 153 -15.00 -17.91 20.23
C LEU A 153 -13.94 -18.56 19.34
N ARG A 154 -12.67 -18.12 19.45
CA ARG A 154 -11.57 -18.60 18.60
C ARG A 154 -10.59 -19.50 19.34
N ARG A 155 -11.05 -20.11 20.43
CA ARG A 155 -10.22 -20.96 21.30
C ARG A 155 -9.65 -22.14 20.53
N ASP A 156 -10.49 -22.82 19.75
CA ASP A 156 -10.11 -24.04 19.05
C ASP A 156 -9.16 -23.73 17.89
N GLU A 157 -9.43 -22.65 17.13
CA GLU A 157 -8.55 -22.17 16.07
C GLU A 157 -7.21 -21.70 16.61
N HIS A 158 -7.20 -21.06 17.79
CA HIS A 158 -5.96 -20.69 18.45
C HIS A 158 -5.12 -21.93 18.73
N TYR A 159 -5.67 -22.95 19.39
CA TYR A 159 -4.92 -24.18 19.67
C TYR A 159 -4.51 -24.93 18.40
N ALA A 160 -5.32 -24.88 17.33
CA ALA A 160 -5.06 -25.60 16.10
C ALA A 160 -4.02 -24.92 15.20
N PHE A 161 -3.99 -23.59 15.12
CA PHE A 161 -3.25 -22.88 14.07
C PHE A 161 -2.36 -21.74 14.55
N TRP A 162 -2.63 -21.13 15.71
CA TRP A 162 -1.99 -19.87 16.11
C TRP A 162 -1.20 -19.95 17.42
N CYS A 163 -1.39 -21.00 18.21
CA CYS A 163 -0.70 -21.15 19.48
C CYS A 163 0.76 -21.55 19.24
N CYS A 164 1.62 -20.55 19.13
CA CYS A 164 3.06 -20.75 19.20
C CYS A 164 3.44 -21.09 20.64
N LYS A 165 3.80 -22.34 20.91
CA LYS A 165 4.43 -22.73 22.18
C LYS A 165 5.74 -21.95 22.31
N ILE A 166 5.85 -21.09 23.32
CA ILE A 166 7.08 -20.38 23.68
C ILE A 166 7.84 -21.21 24.70
#